data_AF-A0A2E2L4Q7-F1
#
_entry.id   AF-A0A2E2L4Q7-F1
#
_cell.length_a   1.000
_cell.length_b   1.000
_cell.length_c   1.000
_cell.angle_alpha   90.00
_cell.angle_beta   90.00
_cell.angle_gamma   90.00
#
_symmetry.space_group_name_H-M   'P 1'
#
loop_
_entity.id
_entity.type
_entity.pdbx_description
1 polymer ?
#
loop_
_entity_poly.entity_id
_entity_poly.type
_entity_poly.pdbx_seq_one_letter_code
_entity_poly.pdbx_strand_id
1 'polypeptide(L)'
;MLWNVVSGGGKSSLAAYRALCDHTQQLPDANIWSDSYADESARAILDQMSWIDVYEALEAEFSNARGQARSDIERAANRALSRSGIAYEMRSGRFEFYEPAADEFETRHDEDDALASLTDEFEPVRKQYLNALRNLRGKPANLEGAVADAINALEAVAKIVASSPKATLSDVARNLFPDSPGYHAPLRQAIDKLYAYSNQLPGGRHGRYAEPEIAHAETVMVVRTAGAVITFLVTLHRGEGVESPADPRRASWP
;
A
#
# COMPACT_ATOMS: atom_id res chain seq x y z
N MET A 1 8.45 -4.18 -20.38
CA MET A 1 7.52 -3.24 -21.05
C MET A 1 8.26 -1.99 -21.50
N LEU A 2 8.94 -1.26 -20.59
CA LEU A 2 9.77 -0.08 -20.92
C LEU A 2 10.71 -0.33 -22.10
N TRP A 3 11.41 -1.47 -22.14
CA TRP A 3 12.22 -1.90 -23.30
C TRP A 3 11.50 -1.72 -24.65
N ASN A 4 10.27 -2.20 -24.78
CA ASN A 4 9.50 -2.11 -26.03
C ASN A 4 9.10 -0.67 -26.37
N VAL A 5 8.97 0.20 -25.36
CA VAL A 5 8.69 1.62 -25.56
C VAL A 5 9.92 2.33 -26.10
N VAL A 6 11.09 2.11 -25.49
CA VAL A 6 12.34 2.77 -25.90
C VAL A 6 12.92 2.21 -27.21
N SER A 7 12.65 0.94 -27.53
CA SER A 7 13.05 0.29 -28.80
C SER A 7 11.97 0.32 -29.88
N GLY A 8 10.77 0.83 -29.57
CA GLY A 8 9.63 0.85 -30.49
C GLY A 8 9.78 1.83 -31.66
N GLY A 9 8.95 1.65 -32.70
CA GLY A 9 8.85 2.60 -33.83
C GLY A 9 10.03 2.57 -34.82
N GLY A 10 10.79 1.46 -34.87
CA GLY A 10 11.95 1.33 -35.75
C GLY A 10 13.23 1.95 -35.19
N LYS A 11 13.25 2.32 -33.90
CA LYS A 11 14.46 2.72 -33.18
C LYS A 11 15.42 1.52 -33.07
N SER A 12 16.70 1.76 -33.27
CA SER A 12 17.75 0.73 -33.17
C SER A 12 18.03 0.39 -31.69
N SER A 13 18.61 -0.78 -31.40
CA SER A 13 19.00 -1.16 -30.04
C SER A 13 19.97 -0.16 -29.41
N LEU A 14 20.87 0.44 -30.22
CA LEU A 14 21.77 1.50 -29.79
C LEU A 14 21.01 2.78 -29.37
N ALA A 15 19.94 3.14 -30.08
CA ALA A 15 19.11 4.30 -29.71
C ALA A 15 18.35 4.03 -28.41
N ALA A 16 17.83 2.82 -28.22
CA ALA A 16 17.18 2.40 -26.98
C ALA A 16 18.14 2.41 -25.78
N TYR A 17 19.36 1.89 -25.97
CA TYR A 17 20.42 1.94 -24.96
C TYR A 17 20.73 3.39 -24.53
N ARG A 18 20.92 4.29 -25.49
CA ARG A 18 21.17 5.71 -25.19
C ARG A 18 20.02 6.38 -24.44
N ALA A 19 18.77 6.09 -24.82
CA ALA A 19 17.61 6.60 -24.10
C ALA A 19 17.58 6.11 -22.65
N LEU A 20 17.92 4.84 -22.40
CA LEU A 20 18.00 4.29 -21.04
C LEU A 20 19.14 4.93 -20.23
N CYS A 21 20.29 5.19 -20.85
CA CYS A 21 21.36 5.97 -20.22
C CYS A 21 20.88 7.38 -19.83
N ASP A 22 20.17 8.08 -20.73
CA ASP A 22 19.64 9.42 -20.46
C ASP A 22 18.65 9.40 -19.28
N HIS A 23 17.72 8.45 -19.26
CA HIS A 23 16.73 8.28 -18.19
C HIS A 23 17.37 7.95 -16.84
N THR A 24 18.51 7.26 -16.84
CA THR A 24 19.25 6.91 -15.61
C THR A 24 20.39 7.87 -15.28
N GLN A 25 20.52 8.95 -16.05
CA GLN A 25 21.61 9.95 -15.94
C GLN A 25 23.02 9.33 -16.01
N GLN A 26 23.18 8.26 -16.79
CA GLN A 26 24.45 7.60 -17.04
C GLN A 26 25.04 8.06 -18.36
N LEU A 27 26.37 8.15 -18.45
CA LEU A 27 27.03 8.38 -19.74
C LEU A 27 27.07 7.08 -20.54
N PRO A 28 26.68 7.09 -21.83
CA PRO A 28 26.82 5.92 -22.70
C PRO A 28 28.29 5.48 -22.81
N ASP A 29 28.55 4.17 -22.75
CA ASP A 29 29.89 3.63 -22.97
C ASP A 29 30.29 3.83 -24.45
N ALA A 30 31.43 4.48 -24.68
CA ALA A 30 31.96 4.74 -26.01
C ALA A 30 32.26 3.46 -26.81
N ASN A 31 32.44 2.32 -26.14
CA ASN A 31 32.66 1.02 -26.78
C ASN A 31 31.37 0.38 -27.32
N ILE A 32 30.19 0.94 -26.99
CA ILE A 32 28.90 0.46 -27.50
C ILE A 32 28.48 1.36 -28.66
N TRP A 33 28.86 0.95 -29.87
CA TRP A 33 28.69 1.74 -31.10
C TRP A 33 27.78 1.08 -32.16
N SER A 34 27.26 -0.12 -31.90
CA SER A 34 26.30 -0.79 -32.78
C SER A 34 25.25 -1.59 -32.02
N ASP A 35 24.17 -1.94 -32.71
CA ASP A 35 23.02 -2.63 -32.10
C ASP A 35 23.39 -3.99 -31.49
N SER A 36 24.36 -4.71 -32.06
CA SER A 36 24.80 -6.02 -31.54
C SER A 36 25.45 -5.93 -30.16
N TYR A 37 26.03 -4.78 -29.80
CA TYR A 37 26.66 -4.57 -28.49
C TYR A 37 25.72 -3.86 -27.51
N ALA A 38 24.62 -3.26 -28.00
CA ALA A 38 23.75 -2.43 -27.17
C ALA A 38 22.71 -3.23 -26.38
N ASP A 39 22.27 -4.40 -26.86
CA ASP A 39 21.16 -5.16 -26.24
C ASP A 39 21.51 -5.61 -24.81
N GLU A 40 22.69 -6.20 -24.61
CA GLU A 40 23.12 -6.69 -23.29
C GLU A 40 23.25 -5.55 -22.27
N SER A 41 23.88 -4.43 -22.67
CA SER A 41 24.04 -3.27 -21.80
C SER A 41 22.72 -2.56 -21.51
N ALA A 42 21.80 -2.49 -22.47
CA ALA A 42 20.47 -1.95 -22.23
C ALA A 42 19.68 -2.79 -21.23
N ARG A 43 19.77 -4.13 -21.31
CA ARG A 43 19.15 -5.04 -20.32
C ARG A 43 19.78 -4.86 -18.95
N ALA A 44 21.11 -4.73 -18.87
CA ALA A 44 21.79 -4.49 -17.61
C ALA A 44 21.33 -3.18 -16.93
N ILE A 45 21.10 -2.11 -17.71
CA ILE A 45 20.52 -0.87 -17.17
C ILE A 45 19.10 -1.14 -16.67
N LEU A 46 18.24 -1.75 -17.49
CA LEU A 46 16.85 -2.05 -17.12
C LEU A 46 16.73 -2.86 -15.82
N ASP A 47 17.60 -3.86 -15.62
CA ASP A 47 17.60 -4.72 -14.43
C ASP A 47 18.03 -3.97 -13.16
N GLN A 48 18.76 -2.85 -13.30
CA GLN A 48 19.24 -2.02 -12.20
C GLN A 48 18.37 -0.78 -11.96
N MET A 49 17.45 -0.45 -12.87
CA MET A 49 16.56 0.69 -12.70
C MET A 49 15.68 0.51 -11.48
N SER A 50 15.57 1.57 -10.68
CA SER A 50 14.56 1.61 -9.65
C SER A 50 13.18 1.76 -10.27
N TRP A 51 12.13 1.38 -9.55
CA TRP A 51 10.76 1.58 -10.04
C TRP A 51 10.44 3.04 -10.32
N ILE A 52 11.01 3.99 -9.55
CA ILE A 52 10.80 5.41 -9.80
C ILE A 52 11.39 5.83 -11.15
N ASP A 53 12.60 5.37 -11.48
CA ASP A 53 13.23 5.63 -12.79
C ASP A 53 12.39 5.05 -13.93
N VAL A 54 11.84 3.85 -13.73
CA VAL A 54 10.97 3.21 -14.74
C VAL A 54 9.72 4.04 -14.99
N TYR A 55 9.07 4.54 -13.93
CA TYR A 55 7.90 5.39 -14.08
C TYR A 55 8.25 6.72 -14.76
N GLU A 56 9.32 7.39 -14.34
CA GLU A 56 9.76 8.66 -14.93
C GLU A 56 10.15 8.51 -16.40
N ALA A 57 10.86 7.44 -16.76
CA ALA A 57 11.20 7.13 -18.14
C ALA A 57 9.95 6.95 -19.00
N LEU A 58 8.92 6.26 -18.50
CA LEU A 58 7.66 6.07 -19.23
C LEU A 58 6.89 7.38 -19.42
N GLU A 59 6.87 8.26 -18.41
CA GLU A 59 6.26 9.60 -18.52
C GLU A 59 7.02 10.48 -19.53
N ALA A 60 8.34 10.39 -19.56
CA ALA A 60 9.20 11.09 -20.51
C ALA A 60 8.98 10.59 -21.96
N GLU A 61 8.97 9.26 -22.17
CA GLU A 61 8.69 8.67 -23.47
C GLU A 61 7.27 9.03 -23.97
N PHE A 62 6.28 9.05 -23.08
CA PHE A 62 4.93 9.52 -23.44
C PHE A 62 4.93 10.98 -23.88
N SER A 63 5.64 11.85 -23.16
CA SER A 63 5.74 13.28 -23.45
C SER A 63 6.36 13.53 -24.83
N ASN A 64 7.40 12.75 -25.18
CA ASN A 64 8.10 12.80 -26.46
C ASN A 64 7.30 12.15 -27.61
N ALA A 65 6.42 11.20 -27.31
CA ALA A 65 5.58 10.54 -28.30
C ALA A 65 4.48 11.47 -28.86
N ARG A 66 3.94 11.11 -30.04
CA ARG A 66 2.84 11.82 -30.71
C ARG A 66 1.83 10.85 -31.32
N GLY A 67 0.58 11.29 -31.46
CA GLY A 67 -0.48 10.51 -32.11
C GLY A 67 -0.66 9.13 -31.48
N GLN A 68 -0.75 8.10 -32.32
CA GLN A 68 -1.00 6.71 -31.92
C GLN A 68 0.02 6.18 -30.90
N ALA A 69 1.28 6.62 -30.97
CA ALA A 69 2.32 6.16 -30.05
C ALA A 69 2.02 6.50 -28.58
N ARG A 70 1.36 7.64 -28.30
CA ARG A 70 0.94 7.99 -26.93
C ARG A 70 -0.06 6.98 -26.38
N SER A 71 -1.08 6.67 -27.18
CA SER A 71 -2.11 5.68 -26.82
C SER A 71 -1.53 4.28 -26.69
N ASP A 72 -0.47 3.95 -27.43
CA ASP A 72 0.19 2.65 -27.32
C ASP A 72 1.00 2.52 -26.03
N ILE A 73 1.73 3.58 -25.64
CA ILE A 73 2.46 3.65 -24.37
C ILE A 73 1.49 3.53 -23.20
N GLU A 74 0.44 4.36 -23.16
CA GLU A 74 -0.54 4.36 -22.07
C GLU A 74 -1.19 2.98 -21.92
N ARG A 75 -1.67 2.39 -23.03
CA ARG A 75 -2.25 1.04 -23.01
C ARG A 75 -1.25 -0.04 -22.58
N ALA A 76 0.02 0.07 -23.01
CA ALA A 76 1.04 -0.91 -22.63
C ALA A 76 1.40 -0.81 -21.14
N ALA A 77 1.50 0.41 -20.61
CA ALA A 77 1.72 0.67 -19.19
C ALA A 77 0.58 0.12 -18.34
N ASN A 78 -0.66 0.47 -18.66
CA ASN A 78 -1.84 0.07 -17.86
C ASN A 78 -2.04 -1.45 -17.88
N ARG A 79 -1.78 -2.12 -19.02
CA ARG A 79 -1.77 -3.59 -19.08
C ARG A 79 -0.68 -4.23 -18.23
N ALA A 80 0.50 -3.62 -18.14
CA ALA A 80 1.57 -4.14 -17.29
C ALA A 80 1.21 -4.01 -15.81
N LEU A 81 0.73 -2.83 -15.39
CA LEU A 81 0.33 -2.56 -14.01
C LEU A 81 -0.82 -3.45 -13.55
N SER A 82 -1.86 -3.59 -14.38
CA SER A 82 -3.01 -4.45 -14.09
C SER A 82 -2.61 -5.92 -13.91
N ARG A 83 -1.73 -6.46 -14.78
CA ARG A 83 -1.25 -7.85 -14.66
C ARG A 83 -0.40 -8.09 -13.41
N SER A 84 0.31 -7.07 -12.96
CA SER A 84 1.12 -7.12 -11.74
C SER A 84 0.33 -6.77 -10.47
N GLY A 85 -0.97 -6.47 -10.59
CA GLY A 85 -1.80 -6.07 -9.46
C GLY A 85 -1.37 -4.75 -8.81
N ILE A 86 -0.74 -3.85 -9.56
CA ILE A 86 -0.28 -2.55 -9.05
C ILE A 86 -1.39 -1.52 -9.23
N ALA A 87 -1.80 -0.84 -8.15
CA ALA A 87 -2.87 0.17 -8.15
C ALA A 87 -2.42 1.54 -8.69
N TYR A 88 -1.81 1.54 -9.86
CA TYR A 88 -1.50 2.74 -10.63
C TYR A 88 -2.08 2.64 -12.02
N GLU A 89 -2.42 3.78 -12.59
CA GLU A 89 -2.76 3.92 -13.99
C GLU A 89 -1.99 5.10 -14.58
N MET A 90 -1.48 4.95 -15.79
CA MET A 90 -1.06 6.09 -16.60
C MET A 90 -2.30 6.74 -17.21
N ARG A 91 -2.53 8.01 -16.89
CA ARG A 91 -3.56 8.86 -17.49
C ARG A 91 -2.93 10.12 -18.05
N SER A 92 -3.10 10.36 -19.35
CA SER A 92 -2.55 11.56 -20.01
C SER A 92 -1.05 11.74 -19.78
N GLY A 93 -0.31 10.63 -19.71
CA GLY A 93 1.14 10.63 -19.52
C GLY A 93 1.64 10.77 -18.10
N ARG A 94 0.77 10.66 -17.08
CA ARG A 94 1.14 10.70 -15.67
C ARG A 94 0.63 9.46 -14.96
N PHE A 95 1.45 8.87 -14.06
CA PHE A 95 0.96 7.78 -13.21
C PHE A 95 0.19 8.34 -12.02
N GLU A 96 -1.04 7.87 -11.86
CA GLU A 96 -1.96 8.25 -10.80
C GLU A 96 -2.42 7.00 -10.06
N PHE A 97 -2.62 7.12 -8.74
CA PHE A 97 -3.14 6.01 -7.94
C PHE A 97 -4.54 5.64 -8.44
N TYR A 98 -4.79 4.36 -8.68
CA TYR A 98 -6.01 3.89 -9.33
C TYR A 98 -6.52 2.58 -8.73
N GLU A 99 -7.69 2.65 -8.08
CA GLU A 99 -8.42 1.51 -7.51
C GLU A 99 -9.90 1.59 -7.88
N PRO A 100 -10.30 1.15 -9.09
CA PRO A 100 -11.68 1.30 -9.56
C PRO A 100 -12.69 0.50 -8.73
N ALA A 101 -12.31 -0.69 -8.26
CA ALA A 101 -13.17 -1.47 -7.37
C ALA A 101 -13.41 -0.76 -6.04
N ALA A 102 -12.40 -0.02 -5.53
CA ALA A 102 -12.57 0.74 -4.31
C ALA A 102 -13.53 1.93 -4.48
N ASP A 103 -13.59 2.51 -5.68
CA ASP A 103 -14.58 3.53 -6.04
C ASP A 103 -15.98 2.91 -6.22
N GLU A 104 -16.08 1.79 -6.93
CA GLU A 104 -17.34 1.10 -7.20
C GLU A 104 -18.03 0.58 -5.93
N PHE A 105 -17.24 0.01 -5.00
CA PHE A 105 -17.75 -0.49 -3.72
C PHE A 105 -17.67 0.54 -2.59
N GLU A 106 -17.28 1.78 -2.89
CA GLU A 106 -17.16 2.89 -1.94
C GLU A 106 -16.26 2.62 -0.71
N THR A 107 -15.42 1.57 -0.76
CA THR A 107 -14.56 1.16 0.37
C THR A 107 -13.47 2.16 0.76
N ARG A 108 -13.20 3.18 -0.07
CA ARG A 108 -12.31 4.29 0.34
C ARG A 108 -12.96 5.18 1.39
N HIS A 109 -14.29 5.25 1.43
CA HIS A 109 -15.01 6.04 2.42
C HIS A 109 -14.69 5.57 3.84
N ASP A 110 -14.54 4.25 4.05
CA ASP A 110 -14.15 3.67 5.33
C ASP A 110 -12.79 4.21 5.85
N GLU A 111 -11.85 4.53 4.94
CA GLU A 111 -10.54 5.08 5.28
C GLU A 111 -10.66 6.54 5.75
N ASP A 112 -11.50 7.32 5.07
CA ASP A 112 -11.78 8.71 5.41
C ASP A 112 -12.56 8.82 6.73
N ASP A 113 -13.53 7.93 6.95
CA ASP A 113 -14.29 7.81 8.20
C ASP A 113 -13.41 7.40 9.37
N ALA A 114 -12.51 6.44 9.16
CA ALA A 114 -11.52 6.08 10.17
C ALA A 114 -10.66 7.30 10.54
N LEU A 115 -10.13 8.04 9.57
CA LEU A 115 -9.38 9.26 9.84
C LEU A 115 -10.23 10.31 10.56
N ALA A 116 -11.46 10.54 10.12
CA ALA A 116 -12.37 11.51 10.72
C ALA A 116 -12.72 11.18 12.18
N SER A 117 -12.80 9.90 12.54
CA SER A 117 -13.06 9.45 13.91
C SER A 117 -11.87 9.73 14.86
N LEU A 118 -10.64 9.79 14.33
CA LEU A 118 -9.40 9.88 15.11
C LEU A 118 -9.04 11.33 15.46
N THR A 119 -9.78 11.91 16.40
CA THR A 119 -9.54 13.25 16.95
C THR A 119 -9.01 13.19 18.38
N ASP A 120 -8.57 14.32 18.91
CA ASP A 120 -8.24 14.51 20.33
C ASP A 120 -7.14 13.54 20.82
N GLU A 121 -7.42 12.68 21.80
CA GLU A 121 -6.48 11.69 22.32
C GLU A 121 -6.00 10.67 21.27
N PHE A 122 -6.73 10.53 20.16
CA PHE A 122 -6.41 9.62 19.07
C PHE A 122 -5.52 10.22 17.97
N GLU A 123 -5.08 11.48 18.10
CA GLU A 123 -4.18 12.11 17.11
C GLU A 123 -2.90 11.29 16.80
N PRO A 124 -2.24 10.61 17.77
CA PRO A 124 -1.12 9.72 17.46
C PRO A 124 -1.53 8.54 16.55
N VAL A 125 -2.72 7.97 16.75
CA VAL A 125 -3.28 6.90 15.92
C VAL A 125 -3.59 7.42 14.52
N ARG A 126 -4.17 8.62 14.41
CA ARG A 126 -4.43 9.30 13.13
C ARG A 126 -3.18 9.43 12.29
N LYS A 127 -2.09 9.92 12.87
CA LYS A 127 -0.79 10.08 12.19
C LYS A 127 -0.26 8.74 11.68
N GLN A 128 -0.36 7.71 12.51
CA GLN A 128 0.12 6.37 12.18
C GLN A 128 -0.71 5.73 11.06
N TYR A 129 -2.03 5.81 11.11
CA TYR A 129 -2.92 5.32 10.06
C TYR A 129 -2.75 6.09 8.74
N LEU A 130 -2.54 7.42 8.81
CA LEU A 130 -2.23 8.24 7.64
C LEU A 130 -0.92 7.82 6.98
N ASN A 131 0.09 7.41 7.75
CA ASN A 131 1.34 6.89 7.20
C ASN A 131 1.13 5.54 6.49
N ALA A 132 0.27 4.67 7.03
CA ALA A 132 -0.13 3.43 6.35
C ALA A 132 -0.74 3.70 4.97
N LEU A 133 -1.66 4.67 4.89
CA LEU A 133 -2.29 5.08 3.63
C LEU A 133 -1.27 5.72 2.66
N ARG A 134 -0.31 6.50 3.16
CA ARG A 134 0.77 7.08 2.34
C ARG A 134 1.68 6.00 1.76
N ASN A 135 2.04 5.00 2.56
CA ASN A 135 2.84 3.87 2.11
C ASN A 135 2.10 3.04 1.05
N LEU A 136 0.81 2.81 1.25
CA LEU A 136 -0.05 2.08 0.31
C LEU A 136 -0.18 2.81 -1.03
N ARG A 137 -0.36 4.14 -1.00
CA ARG A 137 -0.60 5.00 -2.17
C ARG A 137 0.67 5.66 -2.70
N GLY A 138 1.85 5.25 -2.22
CA GLY A 138 3.15 5.79 -2.60
C GLY A 138 3.66 5.25 -3.93
N LYS A 139 4.53 6.00 -4.62
CA LYS A 139 5.09 5.64 -5.93
C LYS A 139 6.62 5.50 -5.84
N PRO A 140 7.18 4.27 -5.79
CA PRO A 140 6.49 2.98 -5.68
C PRO A 140 5.83 2.79 -4.31
N ALA A 141 4.87 1.86 -4.23
CA ALA A 141 4.16 1.57 -2.99
C ALA A 141 5.08 0.81 -2.03
N ASN A 142 5.01 1.15 -0.74
CA ASN A 142 5.71 0.45 0.33
C ASN A 142 4.71 -0.45 1.05
N LEU A 143 4.44 -1.64 0.50
CA LEU A 143 3.35 -2.50 0.95
C LEU A 143 3.59 -3.05 2.35
N GLU A 144 4.81 -3.47 2.66
CA GLU A 144 5.19 -3.92 3.99
C GLU A 144 5.11 -2.80 5.02
N GLY A 145 5.53 -1.59 4.66
CA GLY A 145 5.41 -0.40 5.51
C GLY A 145 3.95 -0.02 5.74
N ALA A 146 3.08 -0.19 4.74
CA ALA A 146 1.65 0.04 4.89
C ALA A 146 1.02 -0.91 5.92
N VAL A 147 1.34 -2.22 5.85
CA VAL A 147 0.87 -3.19 6.85
C VAL A 147 1.45 -2.89 8.23
N ALA A 148 2.76 -2.62 8.31
CA ALA A 148 3.43 -2.29 9.57
C ALA A 148 2.76 -1.09 10.25
N ASP A 149 2.53 0.00 9.50
CA ASP A 149 1.92 1.20 10.05
C ASP A 149 0.45 0.99 10.43
N ALA A 150 -0.31 0.21 9.67
CA ALA A 150 -1.71 -0.11 10.00
C ALA A 150 -1.82 -0.92 11.31
N ILE A 151 -0.95 -1.91 11.50
CA ILE A 151 -0.92 -2.69 12.75
C ILE A 151 -0.41 -1.84 13.93
N ASN A 152 0.58 -0.97 13.71
CA ASN A 152 1.04 -0.03 14.74
C ASN A 152 -0.09 0.93 15.16
N ALA A 153 -0.95 1.35 14.22
CA ALA A 153 -2.14 2.15 14.53
C ALA A 153 -3.13 1.35 15.41
N LEU A 154 -3.35 0.06 15.12
CA LEU A 154 -4.17 -0.84 15.96
C LEU A 154 -3.60 -1.00 17.38
N GLU A 155 -2.27 -1.08 17.54
CA GLU A 155 -1.65 -1.11 18.87
C GLU A 155 -1.81 0.20 19.62
N ALA A 156 -1.64 1.32 18.92
CA ALA A 156 -1.78 2.64 19.50
C ALA A 156 -3.21 2.89 19.99
N VAL A 157 -4.24 2.54 19.20
CA VAL A 157 -5.63 2.67 19.63
C VAL A 157 -5.95 1.74 20.81
N ALA A 158 -5.43 0.51 20.81
CA ALA A 158 -5.63 -0.43 21.90
C ALA A 158 -5.09 0.10 23.24
N LYS A 159 -3.92 0.75 23.23
CA LYS A 159 -3.32 1.36 24.42
C LYS A 159 -4.16 2.49 24.99
N ILE A 160 -4.74 3.32 24.12
CA ILE A 160 -5.64 4.42 24.51
C ILE A 160 -6.92 3.85 25.10
N VAL A 161 -7.58 2.93 24.39
CA VAL A 161 -8.86 2.34 24.80
C VAL A 161 -8.74 1.60 26.13
N ALA A 162 -7.64 0.87 26.34
CA ALA A 162 -7.37 0.17 27.60
C ALA A 162 -6.80 1.06 28.71
N SER A 163 -6.53 2.35 28.44
CA SER A 163 -5.78 3.24 29.34
C SER A 163 -4.49 2.61 29.88
N SER A 164 -3.80 1.82 29.04
CA SER A 164 -2.65 1.02 29.43
C SER A 164 -1.59 1.02 28.34
N PRO A 165 -0.37 1.56 28.60
CA PRO A 165 0.68 1.66 27.59
C PRO A 165 1.24 0.29 27.17
N LYS A 166 0.95 -0.76 27.94
CA LYS A 166 1.37 -2.14 27.66
C LYS A 166 0.27 -2.99 27.01
N ALA A 167 -0.94 -2.46 26.85
CA ALA A 167 -2.03 -3.21 26.24
C ALA A 167 -1.72 -3.52 24.77
N THR A 168 -2.08 -4.74 24.38
CA THR A 168 -2.09 -5.19 22.99
C THR A 168 -3.51 -5.18 22.44
N LEU A 169 -3.65 -5.29 21.11
CA LEU A 169 -4.98 -5.45 20.49
C LEU A 169 -5.69 -6.71 20.99
N SER A 170 -4.94 -7.80 21.19
CA SER A 170 -5.50 -9.05 21.73
C SER A 170 -6.03 -8.90 23.16
N ASP A 171 -5.39 -8.08 24.00
CA ASP A 171 -5.88 -7.83 25.36
C ASP A 171 -7.23 -7.09 25.32
N VAL A 172 -7.32 -6.05 24.49
CA VAL A 172 -8.58 -5.30 24.29
C VAL A 172 -9.68 -6.20 23.72
N ALA A 173 -9.36 -6.99 22.69
CA ALA A 173 -10.33 -7.89 22.05
C ALA A 173 -10.86 -8.95 23.02
N ARG A 174 -10.03 -9.51 23.90
CA ARG A 174 -10.46 -10.46 24.95
C ARG A 174 -11.39 -9.82 25.98
N ASN A 175 -11.14 -8.57 26.35
CA ASN A 175 -12.00 -7.85 27.28
C ASN A 175 -13.37 -7.53 26.66
N LEU A 176 -13.41 -7.15 25.38
CA LEU A 176 -14.65 -6.88 24.65
C LEU A 176 -15.47 -8.15 24.39
N PHE A 177 -14.79 -9.26 24.13
CA PHE A 177 -15.39 -10.54 23.78
C PHE A 177 -14.80 -11.66 24.66
N PRO A 178 -15.23 -11.81 25.92
CA PRO A 178 -14.73 -12.85 26.83
C PRO A 178 -15.07 -14.28 26.37
N ASP A 179 -14.40 -15.27 26.94
CA ASP A 179 -14.55 -16.71 26.65
C ASP A 179 -15.83 -17.36 27.22
N SER A 180 -16.85 -16.56 27.53
CA SER A 180 -18.14 -17.05 28.01
C SER A 180 -19.12 -17.38 26.86
N PRO A 181 -19.97 -18.42 27.02
CA PRO A 181 -21.02 -18.73 26.05
C PRO A 181 -21.90 -17.50 25.76
N GLY A 182 -22.17 -17.21 24.48
CA GLY A 182 -23.00 -16.09 24.04
C GLY A 182 -22.24 -14.80 23.66
N TYR A 183 -20.92 -14.76 23.84
CA TYR A 183 -20.09 -13.66 23.34
C TYR A 183 -19.55 -13.96 21.94
N HIS A 184 -19.25 -12.91 21.16
CA HIS A 184 -18.81 -13.01 19.76
C HIS A 184 -17.35 -13.50 19.61
N ALA A 185 -17.03 -14.67 20.17
CA ALA A 185 -15.70 -15.27 20.11
C ALA A 185 -15.12 -15.42 18.69
N PRO A 186 -15.91 -15.73 17.64
CA PRO A 186 -15.39 -15.74 16.26
C PRO A 186 -14.87 -14.37 15.79
N LEU A 187 -15.53 -13.28 16.18
CA LEU A 187 -15.09 -11.93 15.82
C LEU A 187 -13.75 -11.59 16.51
N ARG A 188 -13.60 -11.96 17.79
CA ARG A 188 -12.32 -11.84 18.49
C ARG A 188 -11.20 -12.59 17.76
N GLN A 189 -11.46 -13.84 17.35
CA GLN A 189 -10.47 -14.63 16.62
C GLN A 189 -10.07 -13.97 15.29
N ALA A 190 -11.01 -13.35 14.57
CA ALA A 190 -10.69 -12.61 13.36
C ALA A 190 -9.74 -11.43 13.63
N ILE A 191 -10.02 -10.63 14.67
CA ILE A 191 -9.16 -9.51 15.10
C ILE A 191 -7.77 -10.01 15.50
N ASP A 192 -7.69 -11.08 16.29
CA ASP A 192 -6.41 -11.68 16.71
C ASP A 192 -5.60 -12.19 15.52
N LYS A 193 -6.25 -12.78 14.51
CA LYS A 193 -5.57 -13.28 13.30
C LYS A 193 -5.07 -12.14 12.42
N LEU A 194 -5.84 -11.07 12.26
CA LEU A 194 -5.39 -9.86 11.58
C LEU A 194 -4.16 -9.25 12.30
N TYR A 195 -4.21 -9.17 13.62
CA TYR A 195 -3.10 -8.66 14.43
C TYR A 195 -1.82 -9.50 14.27
N ALA A 196 -1.98 -10.83 14.22
CA ALA A 196 -0.87 -11.77 14.07
C ALA A 196 -0.29 -11.80 12.65
N TYR A 197 -1.04 -11.36 11.63
CA TYR A 197 -0.62 -11.41 10.22
C TYR A 197 0.69 -10.64 9.98
N SER A 198 0.90 -9.48 10.61
CA SER A 198 2.16 -8.73 10.50
C SER A 198 3.42 -9.48 10.95
N ASN A 199 3.28 -10.53 11.76
CA ASN A 199 4.42 -11.36 12.18
C ASN A 199 4.94 -12.23 11.02
N GLN A 200 4.13 -12.45 9.98
CA GLN A 200 4.49 -13.27 8.82
C GLN A 200 5.20 -12.48 7.72
N LEU A 201 5.17 -11.14 7.78
CA LEU A 201 5.76 -10.28 6.75
C LEU A 201 7.18 -9.83 7.14
N PRO A 202 8.21 -10.12 6.32
CA PRO A 202 9.52 -9.48 6.44
C PRO A 202 9.37 -7.94 6.37
N GLY A 203 9.89 -7.21 7.36
CA GLY A 203 9.72 -5.76 7.43
C GLY A 203 8.38 -5.28 8.01
N GLY A 204 7.45 -6.19 8.35
CA GLY A 204 6.20 -5.87 9.04
C GLY A 204 6.46 -5.49 10.51
N ARG A 205 6.71 -6.51 11.35
CA ARG A 205 7.08 -6.33 12.78
C ARG A 205 8.53 -6.66 13.11
N HIS A 206 9.14 -7.50 12.30
CA HIS A 206 10.54 -7.87 12.42
C HIS A 206 11.31 -7.18 11.30
N GLY A 207 12.57 -6.80 11.54
CA GLY A 207 13.41 -6.14 10.54
C GLY A 207 13.43 -6.90 9.20
N ARG A 208 13.62 -6.20 8.10
CA ARG A 208 13.56 -6.77 6.74
C ARG A 208 14.70 -7.78 6.54
N TYR A 209 14.38 -9.07 6.55
CA TYR A 209 15.34 -10.18 6.35
C TYR A 209 15.17 -10.89 4.99
N ALA A 210 14.11 -10.57 4.26
CA ALA A 210 13.79 -11.06 2.93
C ALA A 210 12.90 -10.04 2.22
N GLU A 211 12.69 -10.22 0.91
CA GLU A 211 11.69 -9.45 0.18
C GLU A 211 10.29 -9.90 0.61
N PRO A 212 9.40 -9.00 1.04
CA PRO A 212 8.05 -9.36 1.40
C PRO A 212 7.27 -9.75 0.14
N GLU A 213 6.80 -10.99 0.10
CA GLU A 213 5.86 -11.44 -0.92
C GLU A 213 4.45 -11.06 -0.48
N ILE A 214 4.02 -9.85 -0.83
CA ILE A 214 2.68 -9.33 -0.52
C ILE A 214 2.10 -8.64 -1.75
N ALA A 215 0.84 -8.96 -2.06
CA ALA A 215 0.11 -8.32 -3.16
C ALA A 215 -0.53 -7.02 -2.70
N HIS A 216 -0.64 -6.03 -3.61
CA HIS A 216 -1.31 -4.76 -3.30
C HIS A 216 -2.74 -4.97 -2.79
N ALA A 217 -3.53 -5.83 -3.43
CA ALA A 217 -4.91 -6.12 -3.03
C ALA A 217 -5.00 -6.71 -1.60
N GLU A 218 -4.02 -7.53 -1.22
CA GLU A 218 -3.90 -8.06 0.14
C GLU A 218 -3.56 -6.95 1.14
N THR A 219 -2.61 -6.07 0.81
CA THR A 219 -2.25 -4.90 1.62
C THR A 219 -3.45 -3.98 1.83
N VAL A 220 -4.22 -3.68 0.77
CA VAL A 220 -5.44 -2.86 0.83
C VAL A 220 -6.44 -3.47 1.81
N MET A 221 -6.69 -4.78 1.72
CA MET A 221 -7.62 -5.48 2.61
C MET A 221 -7.19 -5.35 4.07
N VAL A 222 -5.90 -5.50 4.37
CA VAL A 222 -5.36 -5.36 5.73
C VAL A 222 -5.50 -3.92 6.24
N VAL A 223 -5.12 -2.92 5.44
CA VAL A 223 -5.16 -1.49 5.84
C VAL A 223 -6.60 -1.03 6.06
N ARG A 224 -7.54 -1.41 5.19
CA ARG A 224 -8.97 -1.07 5.36
C ARG A 224 -9.59 -1.78 6.55
N THR A 225 -9.29 -3.06 6.75
CA THR A 225 -9.78 -3.81 7.92
C THR A 225 -9.24 -3.20 9.22
N ALA A 226 -7.98 -2.75 9.23
CA ALA A 226 -7.43 -2.02 10.37
C ALA A 226 -8.20 -0.71 10.63
N GLY A 227 -8.52 0.06 9.58
CA GLY A 227 -9.39 1.24 9.68
C GLY A 227 -10.75 0.92 10.32
N ALA A 228 -11.42 -0.11 9.83
CA ALA A 228 -12.71 -0.56 10.38
C ALA A 228 -12.62 -0.96 11.87
N VAL A 229 -11.58 -1.70 12.26
CA VAL A 229 -11.35 -2.07 13.66
C VAL A 229 -11.02 -0.85 14.52
N ILE A 230 -10.23 0.10 14.01
CA ILE A 230 -9.95 1.36 14.69
C ILE A 230 -11.25 2.13 14.94
N THR A 231 -12.06 2.34 13.92
CA THR A 231 -13.36 3.03 14.03
C THR A 231 -14.24 2.35 15.07
N PHE A 232 -14.37 1.02 15.00
CA PHE A 232 -15.12 0.23 15.98
C PHE A 232 -14.64 0.47 17.43
N LEU A 233 -13.34 0.45 17.67
CA LEU A 233 -12.78 0.65 19.01
C LEU A 233 -12.97 2.09 19.51
N VAL A 234 -12.83 3.09 18.65
CA VAL A 234 -13.06 4.51 18.99
C VAL A 234 -14.53 4.74 19.32
N THR A 235 -15.44 4.23 18.50
CA THR A 235 -16.89 4.30 18.71
C THR A 235 -17.28 3.71 20.06
N LEU A 236 -16.79 2.51 20.39
CA LEU A 236 -17.00 1.90 21.70
C LEU A 236 -16.41 2.71 22.86
N HIS A 237 -15.20 3.25 22.69
CA HIS A 237 -14.54 4.06 23.72
C HIS A 237 -15.31 5.34 24.03
N ARG A 238 -15.92 5.96 23.02
CA ARG A 238 -16.78 7.15 23.15
C ARG A 238 -18.18 6.84 23.67
N GLY A 239 -18.55 5.56 23.80
CA GLY A 239 -19.90 5.14 24.17
C GLY A 239 -20.93 5.32 23.05
N GLU A 240 -20.47 5.62 21.83
CA GLU A 240 -21.28 5.69 20.63
C GLU A 240 -21.52 4.24 20.16
N GLY A 241 -22.74 3.81 19.86
CA GLY A 241 -23.01 2.43 19.41
C GLY A 241 -23.27 1.39 20.51
N VAL A 242 -23.40 1.81 21.77
CA VAL A 242 -24.04 0.98 22.81
C VAL A 242 -25.54 1.32 22.82
N GLU A 243 -26.40 0.44 22.29
CA GLU A 243 -27.83 0.49 22.61
C GLU A 243 -28.01 0.25 24.11
N SER A 244 -28.25 1.34 24.87
CA SER A 244 -28.91 1.50 26.18
C SER A 244 -28.61 0.53 27.37
N PRO A 245 -28.70 1.01 28.63
CA PRO A 245 -28.12 0.38 29.81
C PRO A 245 -29.01 -0.74 30.36
N ALA A 246 -28.61 -2.00 30.17
CA ALA A 246 -29.24 -3.12 30.85
C ALA A 246 -28.29 -4.28 31.21
N ASP A 247 -26.98 -4.05 31.35
CA ASP A 247 -26.13 -5.00 32.08
C ASP A 247 -25.21 -4.30 33.09
N PRO A 248 -25.57 -4.29 34.40
CA PRO A 248 -24.74 -3.72 35.46
C PRO A 248 -23.38 -4.43 35.63
N ARG A 249 -23.10 -5.53 34.90
CA ARG A 249 -21.81 -6.22 34.93
C ARG A 249 -20.74 -5.64 34.00
N ARG A 250 -21.07 -4.68 33.14
CA ARG A 250 -20.09 -4.01 32.25
C ARG A 250 -19.56 -2.67 32.80
N ALA A 251 -20.11 -2.19 33.92
CA ALA A 251 -19.84 -0.87 34.47
C ALA A 251 -18.55 -0.75 35.31
N SER A 252 -17.71 -1.79 35.37
CA SER A 252 -16.45 -1.75 36.11
C SER A 252 -15.30 -2.14 35.20
N TRP A 253 -14.74 -1.15 34.52
CA TRP A 253 -13.35 -1.21 34.09
C TRP A 253 -12.48 -1.17 35.37
N PRO A 254 -11.58 -2.14 35.58
CA PRO A 254 -10.55 -2.02 36.62
C PRO A 254 -9.51 -0.95 36.27
#